data_AF-A0A3D5W5X5-F1
#
_entry.id   AF-A0A3D5W5X5-F1
#
_cell.length_a   1.000
_cell.length_b   1.000
_cell.length_c   1.000
_cell.angle_alpha   90.00
_cell.angle_beta   90.00
_cell.angle_gamma   90.00
#
_symmetry.space_group_name_H-M   'P 1'
#
loop_
_entity.id
_entity.type
_entity.pdbx_description
1 polymer ?
#
loop_
_entity_poly.entity_id
_entity_poly.type
_entity_poly.pdbx_seq_one_letter_code
_entity_poly.pdbx_strand_id
1 'polypeptide(L)'
;ADAAEAVTGRRVGWVGSTPYIFSGTIAYNLYYGLFNAPKDAHAEGDTVAGRRVREATASGNSPDDSGADWLDLTAGGFRDGEDLRQRARQVLQVANLEDDVYRMGLATRIADTEVDADTERKILEARRQFQEKGLDVTTFDPDKYNVNISVAQNILFGYPLDPGFAPEQLPSHALVTDLLRQAGLFDDFLALGVRVAQAMTEVFEGISPDSDLFERFSLISGDDLPVLEEILRRLSAIDDQSPKQLPEADQEALRSFVYRLVPAQHRLGIVDEPLQAQLLEVRKLLRETLGQENTSVDFLNPVALNPGLDIESNVLFGSLPFGKPALRSKIRNSIDEVIAAVGLRSLVVELGLNADVGTSGGKLSSMQRQKLGFARALMKNPDLLVVDEALAPFDFNVRGDLIKSIREHMHGRGIFWALESAGSVEHFEDVIVMESGKILEQGKTDEMAARNGPLKTLLAT
;
A
#
# COMPACT_ATOMS: atom_id res chain seq x y z
N ALA A 1 13.52 -43.70 -15.51
CA ALA A 1 14.22 -42.80 -16.44
C ALA A 1 14.42 -41.51 -15.68
N ASP A 2 15.67 -41.21 -15.34
CA ASP A 2 16.01 -40.02 -14.55
C ASP A 2 15.63 -38.78 -15.37
N ALA A 3 14.47 -38.22 -15.06
CA ALA A 3 14.11 -36.92 -15.58
C ALA A 3 15.14 -35.92 -15.04
N ALA A 4 15.64 -35.04 -15.90
CA ALA A 4 16.56 -33.98 -15.48
C ALA A 4 15.96 -33.22 -14.28
N GLU A 5 16.78 -32.80 -13.32
CA GLU A 5 16.33 -32.10 -12.11
C GLU A 5 15.41 -30.90 -12.43
N ALA A 6 15.65 -30.22 -13.56
CA ALA A 6 14.80 -29.15 -14.08
C ALA A 6 13.35 -29.59 -14.40
N VAL A 7 13.14 -30.84 -14.82
CA VAL A 7 11.81 -31.41 -15.08
C VAL A 7 11.13 -31.79 -13.77
N THR A 8 11.86 -32.41 -12.85
CA THR A 8 11.32 -32.81 -11.53
C THR A 8 10.96 -31.57 -10.68
N GLY A 9 11.80 -30.54 -10.67
CA GLY A 9 11.55 -29.29 -9.94
C GLY A 9 10.45 -28.41 -10.51
N ARG A 10 9.96 -28.67 -11.73
CA ARG A 10 8.76 -28.00 -12.29
C ARG A 10 7.47 -28.67 -11.85
N ARG A 11 7.51 -29.99 -11.67
CA ARG A 11 6.36 -30.82 -11.28
C ARG A 11 6.13 -30.81 -9.76
N VAL A 12 7.09 -30.29 -8.99
CA VAL A 12 6.98 -30.14 -7.53
C VAL A 12 6.88 -28.66 -7.16
N GLY A 13 5.83 -28.31 -6.42
CA GLY A 13 5.71 -27.02 -5.74
C GLY A 13 6.20 -27.18 -4.31
N TRP A 14 6.94 -26.20 -3.80
CA TRP A 14 7.39 -26.20 -2.41
C TRP A 14 7.10 -24.87 -1.73
N VAL A 15 6.61 -24.93 -0.50
CA VAL A 15 6.35 -23.77 0.35
C VAL A 15 6.87 -24.08 1.75
N GLY A 16 7.88 -23.35 2.20
CA GLY A 16 8.39 -23.45 3.57
C GLY A 16 7.77 -22.43 4.52
N SER A 17 8.21 -22.49 5.78
CA SER A 17 7.81 -21.60 6.88
C SER A 17 8.21 -20.14 6.69
N THR A 18 9.26 -19.88 5.90
CA THR A 18 9.69 -18.53 5.52
C THR A 18 9.97 -18.48 4.03
N PRO A 19 8.99 -18.10 3.19
CA PRO A 19 9.22 -18.00 1.76
C PRO A 19 10.18 -16.85 1.48
N TYR A 20 11.23 -17.16 0.72
CA TYR A 20 12.11 -16.13 0.20
C TYR A 20 11.37 -15.30 -0.86
N ILE A 21 11.34 -13.97 -0.66
CA ILE A 21 10.77 -12.99 -1.59
C ILE A 21 11.92 -12.20 -2.20
N PHE A 22 11.98 -12.19 -3.52
CA PHE A 22 12.96 -11.41 -4.28
C PHE A 22 12.54 -9.93 -4.32
N SER A 23 13.50 -9.02 -4.38
CA SER A 23 13.22 -7.62 -4.72
C SER A 23 12.57 -7.52 -6.10
N GLY A 24 11.65 -6.57 -6.30
CA GLY A 24 10.90 -6.41 -7.54
C GLY A 24 9.40 -6.32 -7.27
N THR A 25 8.59 -6.86 -8.19
CA THR A 25 7.13 -6.78 -8.10
C THR A 25 6.49 -8.05 -7.53
N ILE A 26 5.20 -7.98 -7.21
CA ILE A 26 4.39 -9.18 -6.92
C ILE A 26 4.42 -10.14 -8.12
N ALA A 27 4.25 -9.64 -9.35
CA ALA A 27 4.30 -10.42 -10.58
C ALA A 27 5.63 -11.17 -10.73
N TYR A 28 6.76 -10.47 -10.53
CA TYR A 28 8.09 -11.07 -10.63
C TYR A 28 8.23 -12.26 -9.67
N ASN A 29 7.80 -12.08 -8.42
CA ASN A 29 7.83 -13.15 -7.43
C ASN A 29 6.86 -14.28 -7.76
N LEU A 30 5.64 -13.96 -8.18
CA LEU A 30 4.61 -14.94 -8.54
C LEU A 30 5.05 -15.82 -9.70
N TYR A 31 5.64 -15.21 -10.73
CA TYR A 31 6.08 -15.87 -11.96
C TYR A 31 7.49 -16.43 -11.88
N TYR A 32 8.22 -16.18 -10.79
CA TYR A 32 9.61 -16.61 -10.61
C TYR A 32 9.82 -18.09 -10.97
N GLY A 33 8.82 -18.89 -10.60
CA GLY A 33 8.83 -20.32 -10.87
C GLY A 33 8.82 -20.74 -12.35
N LEU A 34 8.45 -19.84 -13.24
CA LEU A 34 8.36 -19.99 -14.68
C LEU A 34 9.59 -19.42 -15.40
N PHE A 35 10.50 -18.75 -14.69
CA PHE A 35 11.77 -18.32 -15.24
C PHE A 35 12.69 -19.53 -15.44
N ASN A 36 13.13 -19.74 -16.68
CA ASN A 36 13.87 -20.94 -17.05
C ASN A 36 15.11 -20.66 -17.90
N ALA A 37 14.91 -20.03 -19.06
CA ALA A 37 15.98 -19.78 -20.02
C ALA A 37 15.74 -18.42 -20.68
N PRO A 38 16.82 -17.70 -21.03
CA PRO A 38 16.69 -16.40 -21.69
C PRO A 38 16.07 -16.57 -23.08
N LYS A 39 15.02 -15.81 -23.34
CA LYS A 39 14.42 -15.62 -24.65
C LYS A 39 15.23 -14.56 -25.39
N ASP A 40 15.49 -14.84 -26.66
CA ASP A 40 16.30 -14.05 -27.60
C ASP A 40 17.79 -13.96 -27.22
N ALA A 41 18.59 -14.73 -27.94
CA ALA A 41 20.04 -14.52 -27.97
C ALA A 41 20.30 -13.19 -28.70
N HIS A 42 21.12 -12.33 -28.09
CA HIS A 42 21.62 -11.04 -28.59
C HIS A 42 21.59 -10.88 -30.11
N ALA A 43 21.11 -9.73 -30.60
CA ALA A 43 21.12 -9.39 -32.01
C ALA A 43 22.51 -9.61 -32.64
N GLU A 44 22.56 -10.31 -33.78
CA GLU A 44 23.81 -10.57 -34.51
C GLU A 44 24.57 -9.25 -34.76
N GLY A 45 25.74 -9.09 -34.13
CA GLY A 45 26.60 -7.91 -34.27
C GLY A 45 26.88 -7.12 -32.99
N ASP A 46 26.26 -7.45 -31.85
CA ASP A 46 26.59 -6.80 -30.58
C ASP A 46 27.96 -7.27 -30.05
N THR A 47 28.97 -6.44 -30.32
CA THR A 47 30.36 -6.69 -29.92
C THR A 47 30.56 -6.70 -28.40
N VAL A 48 29.73 -5.97 -27.64
CA VAL A 48 29.80 -5.90 -26.17
C VAL A 48 29.22 -7.16 -25.57
N ALA A 49 28.03 -7.57 -26.00
CA ALA A 49 27.43 -8.85 -25.59
C ALA A 49 28.32 -10.03 -25.96
N GLY A 50 28.89 -10.05 -27.17
CA GLY A 50 29.82 -11.08 -27.61
C GLY A 50 31.11 -11.15 -26.78
N ARG A 51 31.60 -10.01 -26.26
CA ARG A 51 32.73 -9.99 -25.32
C ARG A 51 32.34 -10.56 -23.96
N ARG A 52 31.19 -10.17 -23.40
CA ARG A 52 30.66 -10.70 -22.13
C ARG A 52 30.51 -12.22 -22.18
N VAL A 53 29.92 -12.75 -23.26
CA VAL A 53 29.74 -14.20 -23.45
C VAL A 53 31.07 -14.93 -23.52
N ARG A 54 32.06 -14.40 -24.26
CA ARG A 54 33.40 -14.97 -24.34
C ARG A 54 34.11 -14.98 -22.98
N GLU A 55 34.01 -13.88 -22.24
CA GLU A 55 34.61 -13.76 -20.90
C GLU A 55 33.94 -14.70 -19.90
N ALA A 56 32.60 -14.74 -19.86
CA ALA A 56 31.85 -15.65 -19.02
C ALA A 56 32.22 -17.11 -19.30
N THR A 57 32.24 -17.50 -20.57
CA THR A 57 32.63 -18.86 -20.98
C THR A 57 34.08 -19.18 -20.60
N ALA A 58 35.02 -18.24 -20.82
CA ALA A 58 36.43 -18.42 -20.49
C ALA A 58 36.66 -18.55 -18.97
N SER A 59 35.84 -17.89 -18.16
CA SER A 59 35.88 -17.97 -16.69
C SER A 59 35.05 -19.13 -16.12
N GLY A 60 34.35 -19.92 -16.95
CA GLY A 60 33.47 -21.01 -16.51
C GLY A 60 32.14 -20.56 -15.90
N ASN A 61 31.74 -19.31 -16.12
CA ASN A 61 30.44 -18.75 -15.73
C ASN A 61 29.38 -19.02 -16.81
N SER A 62 28.09 -18.89 -16.45
CA SER A 62 27.01 -18.99 -17.44
C SER A 62 27.13 -17.87 -18.49
N PRO A 63 27.03 -18.19 -19.80
CA PRO A 63 26.95 -17.19 -20.86
C PRO A 63 25.59 -16.50 -20.94
N ASP A 64 24.58 -17.01 -20.23
CA ASP A 64 23.21 -16.51 -20.29
C ASP A 64 23.15 -15.03 -19.88
N ASP A 65 22.24 -14.30 -20.52
CA ASP A 65 22.02 -12.90 -20.20
C ASP A 65 21.01 -12.77 -19.06
N SER A 66 21.49 -12.29 -17.91
CA SER A 66 20.61 -11.99 -16.77
C SER A 66 19.60 -10.87 -17.07
N GLY A 67 19.84 -10.04 -18.09
CA GLY A 67 18.94 -8.97 -18.52
C GLY A 67 17.90 -9.37 -19.57
N ALA A 68 17.97 -10.58 -20.12
CA ALA A 68 16.99 -11.07 -21.10
C ALA A 68 15.62 -11.37 -20.47
N ASP A 69 14.60 -11.66 -21.28
CA ASP A 69 13.32 -12.19 -20.77
C ASP A 69 13.48 -13.68 -20.45
N TRP A 70 13.30 -14.07 -19.19
CA TRP A 70 13.41 -15.47 -18.76
C TRP A 70 12.08 -16.22 -18.70
N LEU A 71 10.95 -15.54 -18.95
CA LEU A 71 9.60 -16.08 -18.73
C LEU A 71 9.24 -17.17 -19.74
N ASP A 72 9.30 -18.44 -19.34
CA ASP A 72 9.02 -19.57 -20.23
C ASP A 72 7.55 -20.02 -20.14
N LEU A 73 6.70 -19.34 -20.91
CA LEU A 73 5.26 -19.64 -20.99
C LEU A 73 5.00 -21.08 -21.46
N THR A 74 5.73 -21.54 -22.48
CA THR A 74 5.56 -22.88 -23.06
C THR A 74 5.90 -23.96 -22.04
N ALA A 75 7.00 -23.82 -21.30
CA ALA A 75 7.34 -24.74 -20.23
C ALA A 75 6.32 -24.74 -19.08
N GLY A 76 5.67 -23.60 -18.83
CA GLY A 76 4.58 -23.47 -17.87
C GLY A 76 3.23 -24.00 -18.37
N GLY A 77 3.12 -24.38 -19.64
CA GLY A 77 1.87 -24.83 -20.26
C GLY A 77 0.90 -23.70 -20.62
N PHE A 78 1.39 -22.46 -20.71
CA PHE A 78 0.60 -21.28 -21.06
C PHE A 78 0.67 -21.00 -22.56
N ARG A 79 -0.48 -20.70 -23.17
CA ARG A 79 -0.56 -20.36 -24.60
C ARG A 79 -0.05 -18.96 -24.89
N ASP A 80 -0.36 -18.03 -24.01
CA ASP A 80 -0.07 -16.60 -24.14
C ASP A 80 -0.10 -15.90 -22.77
N GLY A 81 0.06 -14.58 -22.77
CA GLY A 81 0.01 -13.76 -21.55
C GLY A 81 -1.40 -13.61 -20.97
N GLU A 82 -2.47 -13.86 -21.71
CA GLU A 82 -3.83 -13.85 -21.18
C GLU A 82 -4.08 -15.10 -20.33
N ASP A 83 -3.66 -16.26 -20.83
CA ASP A 83 -3.68 -17.54 -20.12
C ASP A 83 -2.87 -17.46 -18.81
N LEU A 84 -1.70 -16.82 -18.86
CA LEU A 84 -0.88 -16.54 -17.68
C LEU A 84 -1.62 -15.67 -16.65
N ARG A 85 -2.25 -14.57 -17.09
CA ARG A 85 -3.00 -13.65 -16.21
C ARG A 85 -4.22 -14.32 -15.59
N GLN A 86 -4.93 -15.15 -16.35
CA GLN A 86 -6.03 -15.95 -15.83
C GLN A 86 -5.54 -16.92 -14.74
N ARG A 87 -4.42 -17.62 -14.99
CA ARG A 87 -3.81 -18.49 -13.99
C ARG A 87 -3.34 -17.72 -12.76
N ALA A 88 -2.71 -16.57 -12.94
CA ALA A 88 -2.25 -15.70 -11.86
C ALA A 88 -3.41 -15.35 -10.92
N ARG A 89 -4.52 -14.87 -11.47
CA ARG A 89 -5.73 -14.57 -10.68
C ARG A 89 -6.25 -15.79 -9.92
N GLN A 90 -6.32 -16.94 -10.58
CA GLN A 90 -6.75 -18.19 -9.93
C GLN A 90 -5.86 -18.57 -8.74
N VAL A 91 -4.53 -18.54 -8.89
CA VAL A 91 -3.63 -18.93 -7.79
C VAL A 91 -3.59 -17.90 -6.67
N LEU A 92 -3.81 -16.62 -6.97
CA LEU A 92 -3.97 -15.57 -5.96
C LEU A 92 -5.25 -15.77 -5.15
N GLN A 93 -6.36 -16.17 -5.80
CA GLN A 93 -7.61 -16.53 -5.12
C GLN A 93 -7.41 -17.73 -4.20
N VAL A 94 -6.81 -18.81 -4.72
CA VAL A 94 -6.55 -20.03 -3.94
C VAL A 94 -5.65 -19.75 -2.73
N ALA A 95 -4.69 -18.83 -2.86
CA ALA A 95 -3.80 -18.42 -1.79
C ALA A 95 -4.37 -17.30 -0.89
N ASN A 96 -5.62 -16.88 -1.09
CA ASN A 96 -6.26 -15.76 -0.40
C ASN A 96 -5.47 -14.43 -0.49
N LEU A 97 -4.73 -14.20 -1.58
CA LEU A 97 -3.91 -13.01 -1.83
C LEU A 97 -4.54 -12.01 -2.81
N GLU A 98 -5.58 -12.39 -3.54
CA GLU A 98 -6.20 -11.52 -4.56
C GLU A 98 -6.64 -10.17 -3.97
N ASP A 99 -7.30 -10.17 -2.81
CA ASP A 99 -7.76 -8.93 -2.18
C ASP A 99 -6.61 -8.03 -1.71
N ASP A 100 -5.50 -8.61 -1.24
CA ASP A 100 -4.30 -7.85 -0.90
C ASP A 100 -3.71 -7.17 -2.14
N VAL A 101 -3.59 -7.90 -3.25
CA VAL A 101 -3.11 -7.38 -4.54
C VAL A 101 -4.06 -6.32 -5.09
N TYR A 102 -5.37 -6.55 -5.00
CA TYR A 102 -6.37 -5.57 -5.39
C TYR A 102 -6.22 -4.25 -4.61
N ARG A 103 -5.93 -4.29 -3.30
CA ARG A 103 -5.66 -3.07 -2.51
C ARG A 103 -4.39 -2.36 -2.96
N MET A 104 -3.34 -3.10 -3.26
CA MET A 104 -2.12 -2.52 -3.82
C MET A 104 -2.39 -1.85 -5.18
N GLY A 105 -3.27 -2.46 -5.98
CA GLY A 105 -3.75 -1.89 -7.24
C GLY A 105 -4.55 -0.60 -7.05
N LEU A 106 -5.46 -0.56 -6.09
CA LEU A 106 -6.22 0.66 -5.75
C LEU A 106 -5.30 1.82 -5.30
N ALA A 107 -4.19 1.49 -4.64
CA ALA A 107 -3.16 2.44 -4.21
C ALA A 107 -2.17 2.84 -5.33
N THR A 108 -2.39 2.39 -6.57
CA THR A 108 -1.56 2.79 -7.72
C THR A 108 -1.92 4.20 -8.15
N ARG A 109 -0.92 5.11 -8.18
CA ARG A 109 -1.09 6.47 -8.71
C ARG A 109 -1.35 6.42 -10.21
N ILE A 110 -2.27 7.28 -10.68
CA ILE A 110 -2.58 7.37 -12.10
C ILE A 110 -1.33 7.77 -12.91
N ALA A 111 -0.48 8.67 -12.39
CA ALA A 111 0.76 9.07 -13.07
C ALA A 111 1.80 7.94 -13.21
N ASP A 112 1.70 6.88 -12.40
CA ASP A 112 2.65 5.74 -12.43
C ASP A 112 2.17 4.61 -13.34
N THR A 113 1.04 4.79 -14.05
CA THR A 113 0.45 3.74 -14.87
C THR A 113 -0.15 4.28 -16.16
N GLU A 114 -0.19 3.44 -17.20
CA GLU A 114 -0.86 3.78 -18.44
C GLU A 114 -2.38 3.56 -18.28
N VAL A 115 -3.14 4.65 -18.40
CA VAL A 115 -4.59 4.64 -18.33
C VAL A 115 -5.14 5.02 -19.70
N ASP A 116 -5.84 4.09 -20.35
CA ASP A 116 -6.53 4.38 -21.60
C ASP A 116 -7.85 5.14 -21.37
N ALA A 117 -8.42 5.67 -22.46
CA ALA A 117 -9.65 6.48 -22.39
C ALA A 117 -10.88 5.69 -21.88
N ASP A 118 -10.92 4.36 -22.06
CA ASP A 118 -11.99 3.52 -21.52
C ASP A 118 -11.87 3.39 -19.99
N THR A 119 -10.66 3.15 -19.51
CA THR A 119 -10.33 3.05 -18.09
C THR A 119 -10.59 4.36 -17.37
N GLU A 120 -10.14 5.49 -17.94
CA GLU A 120 -10.43 6.83 -17.40
C GLU A 120 -11.94 7.04 -17.25
N ARG A 121 -12.71 6.78 -18.30
CA ARG A 121 -14.18 6.89 -18.28
C ARG A 121 -14.79 6.02 -17.19
N LYS A 122 -14.31 4.79 -17.01
CA LYS A 122 -14.80 3.87 -15.97
C LYS A 122 -14.47 4.36 -14.56
N ILE A 123 -13.28 4.94 -14.33
CA ILE A 123 -12.91 5.50 -13.02
C ILE A 123 -13.81 6.70 -12.69
N LEU A 124 -14.05 7.58 -13.66
CA LEU A 124 -14.95 8.73 -13.48
C LEU A 124 -16.41 8.30 -13.27
N GLU A 125 -16.86 7.26 -13.96
CA GLU A 125 -18.18 6.67 -13.73
C GLU A 125 -18.29 6.04 -12.34
N ALA A 126 -17.24 5.34 -11.88
CA ALA A 126 -17.19 4.80 -10.52
C ALA A 126 -17.23 5.92 -9.46
N ARG A 127 -16.52 7.04 -9.68
CA ARG A 127 -16.60 8.25 -8.84
C ARG A 127 -18.04 8.77 -8.75
N ARG A 128 -18.72 8.92 -9.89
CA ARG A 128 -20.11 9.37 -9.95
C ARG A 128 -21.04 8.43 -9.16
N GLN A 129 -20.96 7.12 -9.41
CA GLN A 129 -21.77 6.12 -8.68
C GLN A 129 -21.46 6.10 -7.18
N PHE A 130 -20.21 6.32 -6.78
CA PHE A 130 -19.82 6.41 -5.37
C PHE A 130 -20.48 7.63 -4.71
N GLN A 131 -20.41 8.80 -5.34
CA GLN A 131 -21.02 10.04 -4.83
C GLN A 131 -22.56 9.92 -4.73
N GLU A 132 -23.20 9.21 -5.66
CA GLU A 132 -24.65 8.97 -5.64
C GLU A 132 -25.12 8.09 -4.46
N LYS A 133 -24.22 7.32 -3.84
CA LYS A 133 -24.54 6.58 -2.60
C LYS A 133 -24.79 7.50 -1.40
N GLY A 134 -24.42 8.78 -1.48
CA GLY A 134 -24.70 9.77 -0.43
C GLY A 134 -24.04 9.47 0.91
N LEU A 135 -22.86 8.83 0.89
CA LEU A 135 -22.08 8.63 2.10
C LEU A 135 -21.59 9.98 2.65
N ASP A 136 -21.40 10.05 3.97
CA ASP A 136 -20.94 11.24 4.68
C ASP A 136 -19.44 11.50 4.45
N VAL A 137 -19.08 11.81 3.21
CA VAL A 137 -17.75 12.20 2.74
C VAL A 137 -17.80 13.66 2.32
N THR A 138 -16.80 14.44 2.73
CA THR A 138 -16.67 15.80 2.21
C THR A 138 -15.99 15.74 0.85
N THR A 139 -16.79 15.86 -0.21
CA THR A 139 -16.31 15.89 -1.59
C THR A 139 -15.37 17.05 -1.81
N PHE A 140 -14.30 16.84 -2.57
CA PHE A 140 -13.41 17.92 -2.96
C PHE A 140 -14.11 18.84 -3.97
N ASP A 141 -14.17 20.12 -3.64
CA ASP A 141 -14.83 21.16 -4.41
C ASP A 141 -13.89 22.38 -4.41
N PRO A 142 -13.42 22.84 -5.59
CA PRO A 142 -12.49 23.96 -5.69
C PRO A 142 -12.96 25.22 -4.97
N ASP A 143 -14.28 25.43 -4.93
CA ASP A 143 -14.92 26.65 -4.42
C ASP A 143 -15.35 26.53 -2.95
N LYS A 144 -15.11 25.38 -2.31
CA LYS A 144 -15.46 25.16 -0.89
C LYS A 144 -14.25 24.81 -0.04
N TYR A 145 -14.27 25.31 1.18
CA TYR A 145 -13.28 24.96 2.18
C TYR A 145 -13.62 23.59 2.76
N ASN A 146 -12.62 22.72 2.88
CA ASN A 146 -12.79 21.38 3.44
C ASN A 146 -12.19 21.32 4.86
N VAL A 147 -13.07 21.24 5.86
CA VAL A 147 -12.68 21.21 7.28
C VAL A 147 -12.01 19.91 7.73
N ASN A 148 -12.02 18.87 6.90
CA ASN A 148 -11.45 17.55 7.20
C ASN A 148 -10.04 17.34 6.62
N ILE A 149 -9.47 18.35 5.96
CA ILE A 149 -8.08 18.34 5.49
C ILE A 149 -7.33 19.54 6.09
N SER A 150 -6.00 19.55 6.00
CA SER A 150 -5.21 20.62 6.63
C SER A 150 -5.39 21.97 5.92
N VAL A 151 -5.05 23.07 6.61
CA VAL A 151 -5.00 24.41 5.98
C VAL A 151 -4.03 24.41 4.79
N ALA A 152 -2.87 23.75 4.91
CA ALA A 152 -1.93 23.57 3.81
C ALA A 152 -2.56 22.88 2.60
N GLN A 153 -3.24 21.75 2.80
CA GLN A 153 -3.92 21.02 1.74
C GLN A 153 -5.08 21.83 1.14
N ASN A 154 -5.78 22.63 1.95
CA ASN A 154 -6.79 23.55 1.44
C ASN A 154 -6.17 24.67 0.59
N ILE A 155 -5.01 25.23 0.94
CA ILE A 155 -4.35 26.27 0.14
C ILE A 155 -3.87 25.68 -1.19
N LEU A 156 -3.17 24.54 -1.15
CA LEU A 156 -2.60 23.90 -2.33
C LEU A 156 -3.70 23.33 -3.26
N PHE A 157 -4.67 22.62 -2.67
CA PHE A 157 -5.77 21.94 -3.37
C PHE A 157 -5.32 21.16 -4.62
N GLY A 158 -4.26 20.38 -4.46
CA GLY A 158 -3.58 19.68 -5.54
C GLY A 158 -2.51 18.74 -5.02
N TYR A 159 -1.97 17.92 -5.91
CA TYR A 159 -0.80 17.10 -5.63
C TYR A 159 0.49 17.85 -5.99
N PRO A 160 1.47 17.96 -5.07
CA PRO A 160 2.72 18.66 -5.35
C PRO A 160 3.61 17.82 -6.28
N LEU A 161 3.89 18.34 -7.47
CA LEU A 161 4.88 17.76 -8.39
C LEU A 161 6.29 18.28 -8.06
N ASP A 162 6.38 19.53 -7.63
CA ASP A 162 7.58 20.13 -7.06
C ASP A 162 7.58 19.96 -5.53
N PRO A 163 8.62 19.36 -4.93
CA PRO A 163 8.75 19.21 -3.48
C PRO A 163 8.60 20.51 -2.67
N GLY A 164 8.90 21.67 -3.26
CA GLY A 164 8.69 22.97 -2.61
C GLY A 164 7.23 23.29 -2.30
N PHE A 165 6.29 22.67 -3.01
CA PHE A 165 4.85 22.79 -2.77
C PHE A 165 4.29 21.70 -1.85
N ALA A 166 5.12 20.81 -1.32
CA ALA A 166 4.67 19.86 -0.31
C ALA A 166 4.04 20.59 0.90
N PRO A 167 2.96 20.09 1.50
CA PRO A 167 2.25 20.75 2.61
C PRO A 167 3.18 21.22 3.75
N GLU A 168 4.24 20.48 4.02
CA GLU A 168 5.23 20.77 5.05
C GLU A 168 6.18 21.92 4.69
N GLN A 169 6.35 22.20 3.38
CA GLN A 169 7.23 23.24 2.83
C GLN A 169 6.47 24.53 2.48
N LEU A 170 5.15 24.48 2.35
CA LEU A 170 4.32 25.67 2.08
C LEU A 170 4.54 26.85 3.04
N PRO A 171 4.76 26.66 4.36
CA PRO A 171 5.00 27.78 5.28
C PRO A 171 6.17 28.69 4.88
N SER A 172 7.18 28.11 4.22
CA SER A 172 8.43 28.78 3.82
C SER A 172 8.48 29.08 2.33
N HIS A 173 7.46 28.66 1.56
CA HIS A 173 7.44 28.81 0.11
C HIS A 173 7.21 30.28 -0.27
N ALA A 174 8.14 30.88 -1.03
CA ALA A 174 8.14 32.32 -1.32
C ALA A 174 6.84 32.80 -1.98
N LEU A 175 6.37 32.10 -3.03
CA LEU A 175 5.11 32.45 -3.70
C LEU A 175 3.92 32.41 -2.74
N VAL A 176 3.82 31.38 -1.90
CA VAL A 176 2.67 31.20 -1.00
C VAL A 176 2.69 32.27 0.10
N THR A 177 3.89 32.59 0.58
CA THR A 177 4.12 33.71 1.50
C THR A 177 3.66 35.04 0.91
N ASP A 178 4.01 35.32 -0.35
CA ASP A 178 3.60 36.56 -1.02
C ASP A 178 2.08 36.63 -1.22
N LEU A 179 1.45 35.51 -1.58
CA LEU A 179 0.00 35.41 -1.71
C LEU A 179 -0.72 35.62 -0.36
N LEU A 180 -0.20 35.06 0.73
CA LEU A 180 -0.72 35.35 2.07
C LEU A 180 -0.57 36.82 2.45
N ARG A 181 0.54 37.48 2.08
CA ARG A 181 0.71 38.92 2.30
C ARG A 181 -0.30 39.72 1.49
N GLN A 182 -0.52 39.37 0.23
CA GLN A 182 -1.51 40.00 -0.63
C GLN A 182 -2.94 39.85 -0.08
N ALA A 183 -3.26 38.69 0.50
CA ALA A 183 -4.55 38.43 1.14
C ALA A 183 -4.68 39.05 2.55
N GLY A 184 -3.63 39.69 3.07
CA GLY A 184 -3.60 40.25 4.43
C GLY A 184 -3.45 39.21 5.54
N LEU A 185 -3.23 37.94 5.19
CA LEU A 185 -3.21 36.82 6.14
C LEU A 185 -1.85 36.53 6.75
N PHE A 186 -0.76 37.12 6.25
CA PHE A 186 0.59 36.76 6.73
C PHE A 186 0.82 37.09 8.21
N ASP A 187 0.34 38.24 8.67
CA ASP A 187 0.40 38.65 10.07
C ASP A 187 -0.70 37.97 10.91
N ASP A 188 -1.87 37.73 10.32
CA ASP A 188 -2.96 37.00 10.98
C ASP A 188 -2.53 35.56 11.29
N PHE A 189 -1.85 34.88 10.36
CA PHE A 189 -1.28 33.54 10.57
C PHE A 189 -0.28 33.52 11.73
N LEU A 190 0.49 34.59 11.92
CA LEU A 190 1.40 34.67 13.05
C LEU A 190 0.62 34.78 14.37
N ALA A 191 -0.41 35.62 14.43
CA ALA A 191 -1.26 35.76 15.62
C ALA A 191 -2.07 34.48 15.91
N LEU A 192 -2.60 33.83 14.87
CA LEU A 192 -3.28 32.53 14.98
C LEU A 192 -2.29 31.45 15.45
N GLY A 193 -1.04 31.47 14.97
CA GLY A 193 0.02 30.58 15.42
C GLY A 193 0.27 30.67 16.92
N VAL A 194 0.28 31.89 17.49
CA VAL A 194 0.36 32.08 18.95
C VAL A 194 -0.82 31.43 19.67
N ARG A 195 -2.04 31.61 19.17
CA ARG A 195 -3.23 30.96 19.75
C ARG A 195 -3.15 29.44 19.68
N VAL A 196 -2.66 28.88 18.57
CA VAL A 196 -2.42 27.44 18.44
C VAL A 196 -1.40 27.01 19.49
N ALA A 197 -0.25 27.67 19.56
CA ALA A 197 0.81 27.36 20.52
C ALA A 197 0.28 27.34 21.95
N GLN A 198 -0.44 28.37 22.37
CA GLN A 198 -1.05 28.47 23.70
C GLN A 198 -2.02 27.31 23.98
N ALA A 199 -2.94 27.05 23.05
CA ALA A 199 -3.89 25.95 23.18
C ALA A 199 -3.19 24.59 23.25
N MET A 200 -2.13 24.39 22.47
CA MET A 200 -1.39 23.14 22.46
C MET A 200 -0.58 22.92 23.75
N THR A 201 0.07 23.96 24.27
CA THR A 201 0.77 23.89 25.56
C THR A 201 -0.19 23.66 26.72
N GLU A 202 -1.41 24.21 26.66
CA GLU A 202 -2.44 23.99 27.68
C GLU A 202 -3.02 22.56 27.60
N VAL A 203 -3.36 22.07 26.40
CA VAL A 203 -3.96 20.73 26.21
C VAL A 203 -3.00 19.62 26.61
N PHE A 204 -1.70 19.80 26.40
CA PHE A 204 -0.68 18.79 26.68
C PHE A 204 0.15 19.07 27.94
N GLU A 205 -0.29 20.01 28.80
CA GLU A 205 0.40 20.30 30.06
C GLU A 205 0.51 19.02 30.92
N GLY A 206 1.73 18.68 31.31
CA GLY A 206 2.01 17.49 32.12
C GLY A 206 1.89 16.14 31.39
N ILE A 207 1.67 16.15 30.07
CA ILE A 207 1.69 14.93 29.25
C ILE A 207 3.14 14.58 28.87
N SER A 208 3.49 13.30 28.97
CA SER A 208 4.81 12.81 28.55
C SER A 208 4.97 12.93 27.01
N PRO A 209 6.13 13.40 26.50
CA PRO A 209 6.41 13.48 25.06
C PRO A 209 6.20 12.17 24.28
N ASP A 210 6.35 11.02 24.95
CA ASP A 210 6.18 9.69 24.37
C ASP A 210 4.72 9.19 24.37
N SER A 211 3.76 10.05 24.71
CA SER A 211 2.34 9.67 24.78
C SER A 211 1.71 9.47 23.40
N ASP A 212 0.97 8.38 23.23
CA ASP A 212 0.11 8.12 22.05
C ASP A 212 -0.91 9.25 21.75
N LEU A 213 -1.14 10.18 22.69
CA LEU A 213 -2.01 11.33 22.48
C LEU A 213 -1.51 12.25 21.36
N PHE A 214 -0.19 12.40 21.19
CA PHE A 214 0.40 13.19 20.11
C PHE A 214 0.05 12.59 18.74
N GLU A 215 0.18 11.27 18.60
CA GLU A 215 -0.20 10.58 17.37
C GLU A 215 -1.68 10.75 17.05
N ARG A 216 -2.55 10.67 18.07
CA ARG A 216 -4.01 10.84 17.89
C ARG A 216 -4.42 12.26 17.53
N PHE A 217 -3.74 13.26 18.08
CA PHE A 217 -4.05 14.66 17.80
C PHE A 217 -3.41 15.13 16.48
N SER A 218 -2.25 14.59 16.12
CA SER A 218 -1.55 14.77 14.82
C SER A 218 -1.27 16.22 14.41
N LEU A 219 -1.11 17.15 15.35
CA LEU A 219 -0.77 18.56 15.07
C LEU A 219 0.66 18.93 15.45
N ILE A 220 1.08 18.46 16.64
CA ILE A 220 2.41 18.65 17.22
C ILE A 220 2.98 17.29 17.61
N SER A 221 4.30 17.19 17.65
CA SER A 221 5.02 16.07 18.27
C SER A 221 5.37 16.36 19.74
N GLY A 222 5.82 15.35 20.48
CA GLY A 222 6.37 15.55 21.82
C GLY A 222 7.60 16.50 21.83
N ASP A 223 8.35 16.54 20.73
CA ASP A 223 9.53 17.41 20.55
C ASP A 223 9.15 18.87 20.25
N ASP A 224 7.94 19.12 19.74
CA ASP A 224 7.46 20.47 19.43
C ASP A 224 7.10 21.26 20.71
N LEU A 225 6.71 20.57 21.80
CA LEU A 225 6.26 21.23 23.03
C LEU A 225 7.31 22.13 23.70
N PRO A 226 8.54 21.66 23.98
CA PRO A 226 9.57 22.52 24.56
C PRO A 226 9.88 23.75 23.69
N VAL A 227 9.79 23.59 22.36
CA VAL A 227 9.99 24.68 21.41
C VAL A 227 8.87 25.71 21.54
N LEU A 228 7.61 25.26 21.58
CA LEU A 228 6.44 26.13 21.76
C LEU A 228 6.47 26.88 23.11
N GLU A 229 6.79 26.18 24.20
CA GLU A 229 6.90 26.79 25.53
C GLU A 229 7.97 27.89 25.56
N GLU A 230 9.12 27.65 24.95
CA GLU A 230 10.20 28.64 24.88
C GLU A 230 9.82 29.86 24.01
N ILE A 231 9.13 29.65 22.89
CA ILE A 231 8.60 30.73 22.05
C ILE A 231 7.60 31.58 22.84
N LEU A 232 6.66 30.95 23.55
CA LEU A 232 5.66 31.65 24.37
C LEU A 232 6.30 32.38 25.56
N ARG A 233 7.34 31.82 26.17
CA ARG A 233 8.11 32.47 27.23
C ARG A 233 8.79 33.73 26.71
N ARG A 234 9.45 33.67 25.55
CA ARG A 234 10.04 34.86 24.89
C ARG A 234 8.97 35.90 24.57
N LEU A 235 7.82 35.48 24.05
CA LEU A 235 6.71 36.36 23.73
C LEU A 235 6.20 37.11 24.97
N SER A 236 6.07 36.41 26.10
CA SER A 236 5.63 37.00 27.37
C SER A 236 6.58 38.06 27.95
N ALA A 237 7.86 38.02 27.54
CA ALA A 237 8.88 38.96 27.98
C ALA A 237 8.92 40.26 27.15
N ILE A 238 8.14 40.33 26.06
CA ILE A 238 8.03 41.50 25.19
C ILE A 238 6.90 42.40 25.73
N ASP A 239 7.17 43.71 25.89
CA ASP A 239 6.27 44.67 26.56
C ASP A 239 4.83 44.69 25.97
N ASP A 240 4.70 44.65 24.65
CA ASP A 240 3.40 44.64 23.94
C ASP A 240 2.95 43.23 23.53
N GLN A 241 3.73 42.20 23.88
CA GLN A 241 3.55 40.81 23.47
C GLN A 241 3.30 40.65 21.96
N SER A 242 3.89 41.52 21.15
CA SER A 242 3.75 41.46 19.70
C SER A 242 4.62 40.34 19.14
N PRO A 243 4.02 39.32 18.47
CA PRO A 243 4.80 38.22 17.91
C PRO A 243 5.71 38.65 16.77
N LYS A 244 5.51 39.86 16.21
CA LYS A 244 6.38 40.45 15.18
C LYS A 244 7.79 40.78 15.69
N GLN A 245 7.95 40.90 17.01
CA GLN A 245 9.24 41.17 17.65
C GLN A 245 10.03 39.89 17.97
N LEU A 246 9.45 38.71 17.75
CA LEU A 246 10.14 37.43 17.91
C LEU A 246 11.18 37.22 16.80
N PRO A 247 12.23 36.40 17.04
CA PRO A 247 13.14 35.92 15.98
C PRO A 247 12.38 35.35 14.78
N GLU A 248 12.91 35.54 13.56
CA GLU A 248 12.24 35.06 12.33
C GLU A 248 11.93 33.56 12.38
N ALA A 249 12.84 32.74 12.91
CA ALA A 249 12.64 31.30 13.07
C ALA A 249 11.44 30.96 13.98
N ASP A 250 11.23 31.70 15.06
CA ASP A 250 10.09 31.51 15.95
C ASP A 250 8.79 31.91 15.24
N GLN A 251 8.81 33.01 14.48
CA GLN A 251 7.65 33.45 13.70
C GLN A 251 7.28 32.43 12.61
N GLU A 252 8.28 31.86 11.93
CA GLU A 252 8.08 30.82 10.92
C GLU A 252 7.50 29.55 11.53
N ALA A 253 8.03 29.10 12.67
CA ALA A 253 7.50 27.97 13.42
C ALA A 253 6.03 28.19 13.81
N LEU A 254 5.68 29.35 14.38
CA LEU A 254 4.30 29.69 14.75
C LEU A 254 3.35 29.66 13.55
N ARG A 255 3.74 30.26 12.41
CA ARG A 255 2.93 30.20 11.19
C ARG A 255 2.76 28.75 10.71
N SER A 256 3.83 27.94 10.74
CA SER A 256 3.80 26.56 10.27
C SER A 256 2.75 25.69 10.97
N PHE A 257 2.46 25.93 12.25
CA PHE A 257 1.43 25.19 12.97
C PHE A 257 0.02 25.49 12.45
N VAL A 258 -0.24 26.70 11.96
CA VAL A 258 -1.54 27.05 11.35
C VAL A 258 -1.77 26.22 10.09
N TYR A 259 -0.74 26.01 9.27
CA TYR A 259 -0.82 25.18 8.06
C TYR A 259 -1.18 23.72 8.35
N ARG A 260 -0.73 23.19 9.50
CA ARG A 260 -1.00 21.81 9.93
C ARG A 260 -2.41 21.61 10.50
N LEU A 261 -3.15 22.68 10.78
CA LEU A 261 -4.48 22.57 11.38
C LEU A 261 -5.48 21.86 10.46
N VAL A 262 -6.15 20.84 11.01
CA VAL A 262 -7.36 20.22 10.45
C VAL A 262 -8.55 20.65 11.32
N PRO A 263 -9.40 21.59 10.87
CA PRO A 263 -10.40 22.21 11.74
C PRO A 263 -11.37 21.23 12.42
N ALA A 264 -11.84 20.21 11.70
CA ALA A 264 -12.77 19.21 12.23
C ALA A 264 -12.14 18.26 13.27
N GLN A 265 -10.81 18.07 13.19
CA GLN A 265 -10.03 17.22 14.10
C GLN A 265 -9.63 17.98 15.35
N HIS A 266 -8.99 19.15 15.22
CA HIS A 266 -8.41 19.87 16.36
C HIS A 266 -9.43 20.73 17.11
N ARG A 267 -10.51 21.18 16.45
CA ARG A 267 -11.65 21.92 17.04
C ARG A 267 -11.27 23.14 17.90
N LEU A 268 -10.17 23.82 17.57
CA LEU A 268 -9.68 24.98 18.31
C LEU A 268 -10.50 26.28 18.09
N GLY A 269 -11.46 26.28 17.16
CA GLY A 269 -12.20 27.49 16.79
C GLY A 269 -11.31 28.60 16.20
N ILE A 270 -10.16 28.22 15.64
CA ILE A 270 -9.17 29.15 15.05
C ILE A 270 -9.50 29.44 13.58
N VAL A 271 -10.00 28.44 12.85
CA VAL A 271 -10.33 28.53 11.42
C VAL A 271 -11.84 28.67 11.24
N ASP A 272 -12.32 29.90 11.42
CA ASP A 272 -13.73 30.28 11.29
C ASP A 272 -14.13 30.57 9.82
N GLU A 273 -15.42 30.83 9.57
CA GLU A 273 -15.94 31.07 8.22
C GLU A 273 -15.26 32.26 7.49
N PRO A 274 -14.97 33.41 8.13
CA PRO A 274 -14.21 34.49 7.50
C PRO A 274 -12.81 34.04 7.06
N LEU A 275 -12.05 33.36 7.93
CA LEU A 275 -10.71 32.90 7.57
C LEU A 275 -10.78 31.86 6.45
N GLN A 276 -11.76 30.95 6.47
CA GLN A 276 -11.97 29.97 5.40
C GLN A 276 -12.20 30.67 4.05
N ALA A 277 -13.00 31.73 4.01
CA ALA A 277 -13.21 32.51 2.78
C ALA A 277 -11.92 33.17 2.28
N GLN A 278 -11.12 33.77 3.16
CA GLN A 278 -9.83 34.37 2.76
C GLN A 278 -8.84 33.32 2.26
N LEU A 279 -8.82 32.12 2.84
CA LEU A 279 -7.99 31.01 2.38
C LEU A 279 -8.41 30.48 1.01
N LEU A 280 -9.71 30.51 0.69
CA LEU A 280 -10.20 30.19 -0.66
C LEU A 280 -9.73 31.22 -1.69
N GLU A 281 -9.66 32.50 -1.33
CA GLU A 281 -9.08 33.52 -2.21
C GLU A 281 -7.57 33.27 -2.44
N VAL A 282 -6.81 32.88 -1.41
CA VAL A 282 -5.40 32.49 -1.56
C VAL A 282 -5.26 31.28 -2.49
N ARG A 283 -6.08 30.24 -2.32
CA ARG A 283 -6.12 29.06 -3.22
C ARG A 283 -6.35 29.50 -4.67
N LYS A 284 -7.33 30.38 -4.89
CA LYS A 284 -7.65 30.88 -6.23
C LYS A 284 -6.49 31.66 -6.84
N LEU A 285 -5.91 32.60 -6.09
CA LEU A 285 -4.74 33.37 -6.53
C LEU A 285 -3.54 32.47 -6.83
N LEU A 286 -3.31 31.42 -6.04
CA LEU A 286 -2.24 30.45 -6.29
C LEU A 286 -2.42 29.77 -7.65
N ARG A 287 -3.64 29.28 -7.92
CA ARG A 287 -3.98 28.64 -9.20
C ARG A 287 -3.85 29.59 -10.38
N GLU A 288 -4.29 30.85 -10.22
CA GLU A 288 -4.16 31.89 -11.25
C GLU A 288 -2.69 32.25 -11.51
N THR A 289 -1.88 32.36 -10.46
CA THR A 289 -0.47 32.76 -10.57
C THR A 289 0.38 31.66 -11.20
N LEU A 290 0.14 30.39 -10.85
CA LEU A 290 0.82 29.27 -11.48
C LEU A 290 0.34 29.04 -12.92
N GLY A 291 -0.94 29.30 -13.19
CA GLY A 291 -1.53 29.16 -14.52
C GLY A 291 -1.78 27.70 -14.94
N GLN A 292 -2.29 27.54 -16.17
CA GLN A 292 -2.70 26.22 -16.68
C GLN A 292 -1.52 25.35 -17.15
N GLU A 293 -0.42 25.95 -17.57
CA GLU A 293 0.79 25.24 -18.02
C GLU A 293 1.78 24.96 -16.87
N ASN A 294 1.32 25.09 -15.62
CA ASN A 294 2.18 24.87 -14.46
C ASN A 294 2.63 23.40 -14.38
N THR A 295 3.89 23.20 -14.03
CA THR A 295 4.49 21.87 -13.83
C THR A 295 4.81 21.60 -12.36
N SER A 296 4.35 22.46 -11.45
CA SER A 296 4.68 22.40 -10.02
C SER A 296 3.59 21.75 -9.20
N VAL A 297 2.32 21.88 -9.61
CA VAL A 297 1.15 21.39 -8.86
C VAL A 297 0.12 20.80 -9.82
N ASP A 298 -0.23 19.54 -9.59
CA ASP A 298 -1.38 18.90 -10.24
C ASP A 298 -2.66 19.25 -9.45
N PHE A 299 -3.30 20.35 -9.82
CA PHE A 299 -4.50 20.85 -9.14
C PHE A 299 -5.68 19.90 -9.29
N LEU A 300 -6.41 19.66 -8.19
CA LEU A 300 -7.55 18.76 -8.20
C LEU A 300 -8.66 19.27 -9.14
N ASN A 301 -9.14 18.37 -9.97
CA ASN A 301 -10.20 18.59 -10.94
C ASN A 301 -11.37 17.61 -10.68
N PRO A 302 -12.57 18.12 -10.36
CA PRO A 302 -13.74 17.28 -10.09
C PRO A 302 -14.26 16.53 -11.32
N VAL A 303 -14.04 17.06 -12.53
CA VAL A 303 -14.59 16.50 -13.78
C VAL A 303 -13.59 15.67 -14.58
N ALA A 304 -12.33 15.61 -14.15
CA ALA A 304 -11.27 14.84 -14.81
C ALA A 304 -10.59 13.86 -13.86
N LEU A 305 -9.83 12.93 -14.43
CA LEU A 305 -8.94 12.08 -13.66
C LEU A 305 -7.76 12.92 -13.16
N ASN A 306 -7.31 12.67 -11.93
CA ASN A 306 -6.22 13.42 -11.30
C ASN A 306 -4.97 12.53 -11.26
N PRO A 307 -3.95 12.80 -12.10
CA PRO A 307 -2.73 12.00 -12.19
C PRO A 307 -1.99 11.78 -10.87
N GLY A 308 -1.92 12.80 -10.02
CA GLY A 308 -1.24 12.73 -8.73
C GLY A 308 -1.95 11.88 -7.68
N LEU A 309 -3.22 11.55 -7.88
CA LEU A 309 -4.00 10.70 -6.99
C LEU A 309 -3.94 9.23 -7.42
N ASP A 310 -4.13 8.32 -6.46
CA ASP A 310 -4.36 6.90 -6.72
C ASP A 310 -5.79 6.61 -7.20
N ILE A 311 -6.06 5.37 -7.59
CA ILE A 311 -7.39 4.94 -8.07
C ILE A 311 -8.42 5.09 -6.96
N GLU A 312 -8.11 4.68 -5.73
CA GLU A 312 -9.02 4.79 -4.59
C GLU A 312 -9.44 6.24 -4.33
N SER A 313 -8.48 7.15 -4.29
CA SER A 313 -8.69 8.59 -4.06
C SER A 313 -9.35 9.27 -5.25
N ASN A 314 -9.12 8.81 -6.48
CA ASN A 314 -9.87 9.28 -7.64
C ASN A 314 -11.33 8.84 -7.61
N VAL A 315 -11.65 7.64 -7.10
CA VAL A 315 -13.05 7.18 -6.95
C VAL A 315 -13.73 7.89 -5.79
N LEU A 316 -13.07 7.97 -4.63
CA LEU A 316 -13.58 8.65 -3.43
C LEU A 316 -13.77 10.15 -3.67
N PHE A 317 -12.77 10.79 -4.28
CA PHE A 317 -12.65 12.22 -4.55
C PHE A 317 -13.17 13.12 -3.41
N GLY A 318 -12.65 12.86 -2.21
CA GLY A 318 -13.06 13.56 -1.00
C GLY A 318 -12.30 13.09 0.22
N SER A 319 -12.62 13.71 1.35
CA SER A 319 -11.99 13.42 2.64
C SER A 319 -12.99 12.81 3.62
N LEU A 320 -12.49 11.94 4.49
CA LEU A 320 -13.29 11.33 5.54
C LEU A 320 -13.41 12.25 6.76
N PRO A 321 -14.60 12.37 7.37
CA PRO A 321 -14.74 13.05 8.65
C PRO A 321 -13.91 12.40 9.75
N PHE A 322 -13.27 13.23 10.58
CA PHE A 322 -12.52 12.77 11.74
C PHE A 322 -13.41 12.00 12.73
N GLY A 323 -12.84 10.96 13.37
CA GLY A 323 -13.53 10.22 14.44
C GLY A 323 -14.62 9.23 13.99
N LYS A 324 -14.70 8.87 12.70
CA LYS A 324 -15.71 7.91 12.18
C LYS A 324 -15.08 6.62 11.63
N PRO A 325 -14.52 5.73 12.47
CA PRO A 325 -13.87 4.49 12.00
C PRO A 325 -14.83 3.54 11.29
N ALA A 326 -16.09 3.44 11.76
CA ALA A 326 -17.12 2.62 11.12
C ALA A 326 -17.51 3.10 9.71
N LEU A 327 -17.23 4.36 9.38
CA LEU A 327 -17.46 4.89 8.03
C LEU A 327 -16.36 4.44 7.06
N ARG A 328 -15.12 4.23 7.54
CA ARG A 328 -13.99 3.79 6.71
C ARG A 328 -14.28 2.46 6.02
N SER A 329 -14.81 1.49 6.76
CA SER A 329 -15.19 0.18 6.20
C SER A 329 -16.35 0.29 5.21
N LYS A 330 -17.34 1.15 5.48
CA LYS A 330 -18.46 1.40 4.55
C LYS A 330 -18.00 2.04 3.25
N ILE A 331 -17.08 3.01 3.32
CA ILE A 331 -16.49 3.66 2.15
C ILE A 331 -15.73 2.63 1.33
N ARG A 332 -14.85 1.85 1.97
CA ARG A 332 -14.07 0.80 1.33
C ARG A 332 -14.96 -0.20 0.58
N ASN A 333 -16.00 -0.71 1.23
CA ASN A 333 -16.96 -1.61 0.59
C ASN A 333 -17.69 -0.94 -0.58
N SER A 334 -18.04 0.34 -0.45
CA SER A 334 -18.72 1.09 -1.51
C SER A 334 -17.81 1.34 -2.71
N ILE A 335 -16.52 1.60 -2.49
CA ILE A 335 -15.51 1.70 -3.55
C ILE A 335 -15.40 0.37 -4.29
N ASP A 336 -15.35 -0.75 -3.56
CA ASP A 336 -15.28 -2.09 -4.16
C ASP A 336 -16.51 -2.39 -5.02
N GLU A 337 -17.70 -2.06 -4.53
CA GLU A 337 -18.97 -2.22 -5.25
C GLU A 337 -18.97 -1.43 -6.57
N VAL A 338 -18.56 -0.16 -6.56
CA VAL A 338 -18.58 0.66 -7.79
C VAL A 338 -17.47 0.25 -8.76
N ILE A 339 -16.28 -0.11 -8.28
CA ILE A 339 -15.18 -0.64 -9.11
C ILE A 339 -15.61 -1.93 -9.79
N ALA A 340 -16.30 -2.83 -9.08
CA ALA A 340 -16.85 -4.04 -9.66
C ALA A 340 -17.96 -3.73 -10.68
N ALA A 341 -18.86 -2.80 -10.38
CA ALA A 341 -19.99 -2.43 -11.25
C ALA A 341 -19.54 -1.87 -12.60
N VAL A 342 -18.44 -1.11 -12.64
CA VAL A 342 -17.86 -0.59 -13.90
C VAL A 342 -16.88 -1.55 -14.59
N GLY A 343 -16.67 -2.74 -14.01
CA GLY A 343 -15.79 -3.77 -14.58
C GLY A 343 -14.29 -3.49 -14.45
N LEU A 344 -13.86 -2.68 -13.47
CA LEU A 344 -12.46 -2.32 -13.27
C LEU A 344 -11.67 -3.30 -12.39
N ARG A 345 -12.34 -4.22 -11.67
CA ARG A 345 -11.68 -5.10 -10.69
C ARG A 345 -10.48 -5.86 -11.27
N SER A 346 -10.61 -6.45 -12.47
CA SER A 346 -9.51 -7.21 -13.08
C SER A 346 -8.30 -6.33 -13.37
N LEU A 347 -8.53 -5.14 -13.93
CA LEU A 347 -7.47 -4.18 -14.21
C LEU A 347 -6.77 -3.73 -12.92
N VAL A 348 -7.54 -3.42 -11.88
CA VAL A 348 -6.97 -3.03 -10.57
C VAL A 348 -6.11 -4.16 -10.00
N VAL A 349 -6.54 -5.42 -10.08
CA VAL A 349 -5.70 -6.56 -9.67
C VAL A 349 -4.43 -6.64 -10.52
N GLU A 350 -4.51 -6.44 -11.84
CA GLU A 350 -3.34 -6.42 -12.73
C GLU A 350 -2.36 -5.31 -12.36
N LEU A 351 -2.84 -4.11 -12.02
CA LEU A 351 -1.99 -3.02 -11.52
C LEU A 351 -1.32 -3.39 -10.20
N GLY A 352 -2.06 -4.04 -9.29
CA GLY A 352 -1.54 -4.53 -8.04
C GLY A 352 -0.40 -5.56 -8.19
N LEU A 353 -0.36 -6.30 -9.30
CA LEU A 353 0.73 -7.21 -9.59
C LEU A 353 2.06 -6.48 -9.84
N ASN A 354 2.01 -5.21 -10.24
CA ASN A 354 3.18 -4.37 -10.44
C ASN A 354 3.67 -3.70 -9.15
N ALA A 355 2.97 -3.88 -8.03
CA ALA A 355 3.36 -3.30 -6.75
C ALA A 355 4.75 -3.81 -6.33
N ASP A 356 5.62 -2.86 -5.96
CA ASP A 356 6.95 -3.14 -5.45
C ASP A 356 6.89 -3.76 -4.05
N VAL A 357 7.53 -4.92 -3.88
CA VAL A 357 7.57 -5.67 -2.62
C VAL A 357 8.69 -5.20 -1.69
N GLY A 358 9.55 -4.28 -2.15
CA GLY A 358 10.72 -3.78 -1.45
C GLY A 358 11.85 -4.81 -1.36
N THR A 359 12.97 -4.41 -0.76
CA THR A 359 14.12 -5.31 -0.55
C THR A 359 13.70 -6.53 0.26
N SER A 360 13.89 -7.71 -0.33
CA SER A 360 13.54 -9.00 0.29
C SER A 360 12.09 -9.10 0.79
N GLY A 361 11.13 -8.41 0.14
CA GLY A 361 9.72 -8.42 0.55
C GLY A 361 9.42 -7.56 1.79
N GLY A 362 10.26 -6.56 2.10
CA GLY A 362 10.12 -5.69 3.27
C GLY A 362 8.84 -4.83 3.31
N LYS A 363 8.17 -4.62 2.17
CA LYS A 363 6.87 -3.91 2.10
C LYS A 363 5.67 -4.83 2.33
N LEU A 364 5.87 -6.14 2.42
CA LEU A 364 4.80 -7.12 2.62
C LEU A 364 4.70 -7.50 4.11
N SER A 365 3.48 -7.77 4.57
CA SER A 365 3.29 -8.42 5.88
C SER A 365 3.79 -9.87 5.84
N SER A 366 4.08 -10.46 7.01
CA SER A 366 4.47 -11.88 7.09
C SER A 366 3.42 -12.79 6.46
N MET A 367 2.14 -12.49 6.67
CA MET A 367 1.03 -13.21 6.06
C MET A 367 1.03 -13.07 4.52
N GLN A 368 1.22 -11.86 3.99
CA GLN A 368 1.28 -11.63 2.54
C GLN A 368 2.46 -12.36 1.89
N ARG A 369 3.63 -12.37 2.52
CA ARG A 369 4.78 -13.17 2.04
C ARG A 369 4.43 -14.66 1.96
N GLN A 370 3.76 -15.18 2.98
CA GLN A 370 3.34 -16.58 3.03
C GLN A 370 2.36 -16.93 1.92
N LYS A 371 1.30 -16.12 1.76
CA LYS A 371 0.32 -16.26 0.68
C LYS A 371 0.98 -16.20 -0.70
N LEU A 372 1.94 -15.29 -0.91
CA LEU A 372 2.68 -15.18 -2.16
C LEU A 372 3.55 -16.42 -2.42
N GLY A 373 4.14 -17.00 -1.37
CA GLY A 373 4.83 -18.29 -1.44
C GLY A 373 3.92 -19.42 -1.96
N PHE A 374 2.71 -19.53 -1.39
CA PHE A 374 1.69 -20.48 -1.86
C PHE A 374 1.29 -20.21 -3.32
N ALA A 375 0.93 -18.97 -3.66
CA ALA A 375 0.54 -18.60 -5.02
C ALA A 375 1.64 -18.95 -6.04
N ARG A 376 2.90 -18.64 -5.71
CA ARG A 376 4.08 -18.97 -6.53
C ARG A 376 4.27 -20.47 -6.72
N ALA A 377 4.11 -21.27 -5.68
CA ALA A 377 4.22 -22.73 -5.79
C ALA A 377 3.13 -23.32 -6.69
N LEU A 378 1.90 -22.79 -6.60
CA LEU A 378 0.76 -23.21 -7.41
C LEU A 378 0.82 -22.71 -8.87
N MET A 379 1.56 -21.63 -9.12
CA MET A 379 1.68 -21.00 -10.43
C MET A 379 2.22 -21.97 -11.49
N LYS A 380 3.19 -22.83 -11.12
CA LYS A 380 3.76 -23.86 -12.03
C LYS A 380 2.82 -25.03 -12.34
N ASN A 381 1.64 -25.07 -11.73
CA ASN A 381 0.72 -26.20 -11.80
C ASN A 381 1.35 -27.55 -11.38
N PRO A 382 1.84 -27.67 -10.13
CA PRO A 382 2.61 -28.83 -9.69
C PRO A 382 1.75 -30.10 -9.61
N ASP A 383 2.34 -31.26 -9.86
CA ASP A 383 1.73 -32.58 -9.61
C ASP A 383 1.83 -33.00 -8.14
N LEU A 384 2.85 -32.50 -7.44
CA LEU A 384 3.05 -32.68 -6.01
C LEU A 384 3.31 -31.31 -5.37
N LEU A 385 2.47 -30.91 -4.41
CA LEU A 385 2.73 -29.76 -3.55
C LEU A 385 3.30 -30.24 -2.21
N VAL A 386 4.47 -29.76 -1.84
CA VAL A 386 5.09 -29.97 -0.53
C VAL A 386 4.96 -28.69 0.27
N VAL A 387 4.35 -28.79 1.45
CA VAL A 387 4.14 -27.68 2.36
C VAL A 387 4.82 -28.01 3.68
N ASP A 388 5.74 -27.14 4.11
CA ASP A 388 6.59 -27.34 5.28
C ASP A 388 6.39 -26.18 6.25
N GLU A 389 5.59 -26.41 7.30
CA GLU A 389 5.33 -25.44 8.38
C GLU A 389 4.98 -24.03 7.89
N ALA A 390 4.18 -23.96 6.84
CA ALA A 390 3.89 -22.75 6.09
C ALA A 390 2.65 -21.99 6.61
N LEU A 391 2.13 -22.33 7.79
CA LEU A 391 0.84 -21.82 8.28
C LEU A 391 0.95 -20.92 9.51
N ALA A 392 2.12 -20.83 10.13
CA ALA A 392 2.38 -20.07 11.34
C ALA A 392 1.80 -18.64 11.30
N PRO A 393 1.92 -17.86 10.20
CA PRO A 393 1.44 -16.48 10.18
C PRO A 393 -0.10 -16.31 10.14
N PHE A 394 -0.87 -17.38 9.98
CA PHE A 394 -2.33 -17.30 9.83
C PHE A 394 -3.06 -17.70 11.12
N ASP A 395 -4.19 -17.06 11.38
CA ASP A 395 -5.12 -17.48 12.44
C ASP A 395 -5.88 -18.76 12.06
N PHE A 396 -6.41 -19.48 13.06
CA PHE A 396 -7.05 -20.79 12.91
C PHE A 396 -8.11 -20.84 11.79
N ASN A 397 -9.01 -19.85 11.73
CA ASN A 397 -10.05 -19.80 10.69
C ASN A 397 -9.45 -19.67 9.28
N VAL A 398 -8.45 -18.79 9.12
CA VAL A 398 -7.80 -18.53 7.83
C VAL A 398 -6.99 -19.75 7.37
N ARG A 399 -6.41 -20.52 8.29
CA ARG A 399 -5.71 -21.79 7.98
C ARG A 399 -6.65 -22.79 7.33
N GLY A 400 -7.81 -23.05 7.93
CA GLY A 400 -8.78 -24.02 7.41
C GLY A 400 -9.26 -23.67 6.00
N ASP A 401 -9.63 -22.40 5.78
CA ASP A 401 -10.07 -21.91 4.47
C ASP A 401 -8.97 -22.01 3.41
N LEU A 402 -7.72 -21.69 3.76
CA LEU A 402 -6.57 -21.80 2.87
C LEU A 402 -6.26 -23.27 2.51
N ILE A 403 -6.22 -24.17 3.51
CA ILE A 403 -5.99 -25.61 3.28
C ILE A 403 -7.07 -26.16 2.34
N LYS A 404 -8.35 -25.85 2.60
CA LYS A 404 -9.46 -26.29 1.76
C LYS A 404 -9.32 -25.80 0.33
N SER A 405 -9.05 -24.51 0.14
CA SER A 405 -8.88 -23.90 -1.18
C SER A 405 -7.73 -24.54 -1.96
N ILE A 406 -6.60 -24.80 -1.29
CA ILE A 406 -5.44 -25.48 -1.89
C ILE A 406 -5.78 -26.93 -2.25
N ARG A 407 -6.47 -27.68 -1.38
CA ARG A 407 -6.89 -29.05 -1.65
C ARG A 407 -7.83 -29.15 -2.84
N GLU A 408 -8.82 -28.26 -2.92
CA GLU A 408 -9.75 -28.18 -4.05
C GLU A 408 -9.01 -27.89 -5.35
N HIS A 409 -8.09 -26.91 -5.34
CA HIS A 409 -7.25 -26.60 -6.49
C HIS A 409 -6.38 -27.79 -6.90
N MET A 410 -5.80 -28.50 -5.94
CA MET A 410 -4.92 -29.67 -6.13
C MET A 410 -5.68 -30.98 -6.33
N HIS A 411 -7.00 -30.97 -6.56
CA HIS A 411 -7.78 -32.19 -6.77
C HIS A 411 -7.17 -33.07 -7.88
N GLY A 412 -7.00 -34.37 -7.58
CA GLY A 412 -6.37 -35.34 -8.47
C GLY A 412 -4.83 -35.28 -8.51
N ARG A 413 -4.20 -34.45 -7.67
CA ARG A 413 -2.75 -34.25 -7.54
C ARG A 413 -2.31 -34.47 -6.08
N GLY A 414 -1.02 -34.68 -5.88
CA GLY A 414 -0.47 -35.00 -4.56
C GLY A 414 -0.25 -33.76 -3.71
N ILE A 415 -0.52 -33.88 -2.40
CA ILE A 415 -0.12 -32.89 -1.39
C ILE A 415 0.60 -33.63 -0.27
N PHE A 416 1.79 -33.18 0.10
CA PHE A 416 2.48 -33.58 1.31
C PHE A 416 2.60 -32.36 2.22
N TRP A 417 2.05 -32.44 3.43
CA TRP A 417 1.99 -31.30 4.34
C TRP A 417 2.58 -31.67 5.70
N ALA A 418 3.71 -31.05 6.04
CA ALA A 418 4.25 -31.08 7.39
C ALA A 418 3.54 -30.00 8.23
N LEU A 419 2.71 -30.46 9.18
CA LEU A 419 1.89 -29.59 10.02
C LEU A 419 2.67 -29.16 11.27
N GLU A 420 2.57 -27.88 11.63
CA GLU A 420 3.10 -27.34 12.89
C GLU A 420 2.36 -27.88 14.12
N SER A 421 1.09 -28.24 13.95
CA SER A 421 0.27 -28.85 15.00
C SER A 421 -0.75 -29.83 14.40
N ALA A 422 -1.20 -30.78 15.21
CA ALA A 422 -2.21 -31.76 14.80
C ALA A 422 -3.60 -31.16 14.57
N GLY A 423 -3.84 -29.89 14.93
CA GLY A 423 -5.15 -29.24 14.88
C GLY A 423 -5.75 -29.09 13.47
N SER A 424 -4.96 -29.30 12.41
CA SER A 424 -5.42 -29.25 11.02
C SER A 424 -5.42 -30.62 10.33
N VAL A 425 -5.17 -31.70 11.08
CA VAL A 425 -5.03 -33.05 10.52
C VAL A 425 -6.33 -33.55 9.88
N GLU A 426 -7.48 -33.10 10.35
CA GLU A 426 -8.82 -33.45 9.83
C GLU A 426 -9.02 -33.07 8.36
N HIS A 427 -8.18 -32.19 7.82
CA HIS A 427 -8.24 -31.82 6.41
C HIS A 427 -7.51 -32.82 5.49
N PHE A 428 -6.82 -33.83 6.01
CA PHE A 428 -6.00 -34.76 5.24
C PHE A 428 -6.58 -36.18 5.27
N GLU A 429 -6.29 -36.96 4.22
CA GLU A 429 -6.82 -38.33 4.07
C GLU A 429 -6.00 -39.36 4.85
N ASP A 430 -4.67 -39.21 4.80
CA ASP A 430 -3.68 -40.06 5.47
C ASP A 430 -2.74 -39.21 6.31
N VAL A 431 -2.27 -39.78 7.42
CA VAL A 431 -1.39 -39.13 8.40
C VAL A 431 -0.20 -40.02 8.68
N ILE A 432 0.96 -39.41 8.88
CA ILE A 432 2.17 -40.07 9.35
C ILE A 432 2.64 -39.32 10.60
N VAL A 433 2.67 -40.00 11.74
CA VAL A 433 3.23 -39.48 12.99
C VAL A 433 4.67 -39.98 13.11
N MET A 434 5.61 -39.04 13.27
CA MET A 434 7.04 -39.33 13.36
C MET A 434 7.62 -38.84 14.69
N GLU A 435 8.58 -39.59 15.22
CA GLU A 435 9.40 -39.18 16.37
C GLU A 435 10.83 -39.67 16.17
N SER A 436 11.81 -38.78 16.38
CA SER A 436 13.25 -39.10 16.27
C SER A 436 13.64 -39.87 14.99
N GLY A 437 13.06 -39.48 13.86
CA GLY A 437 13.34 -40.08 12.54
C GLY A 437 12.67 -41.44 12.30
N LYS A 438 11.74 -41.88 13.15
CA LYS A 438 10.98 -43.12 13.00
C LYS A 438 9.49 -42.83 12.84
N ILE A 439 8.80 -43.61 12.01
CA ILE A 439 7.34 -43.59 11.90
C ILE A 439 6.78 -44.35 13.11
N LEU A 440 6.02 -43.64 13.94
CA LEU A 440 5.33 -44.22 15.10
C LEU A 440 3.94 -44.74 14.74
N GLU A 441 3.24 -44.02 13.85
CA GLU A 441 1.88 -44.34 13.44
C GLU A 441 1.64 -43.83 12.01
N GLN A 442 0.93 -44.61 11.17
CA GLN A 442 0.54 -44.22 9.82
C GLN A 442 -0.80 -44.87 9.42
N GLY A 443 -1.63 -44.13 8.68
CA GLY A 443 -2.90 -44.61 8.16
C GLY A 443 -3.90 -43.48 7.93
N LYS A 444 -5.16 -43.86 7.71
CA LYS A 444 -6.25 -42.90 7.48
C LYS A 444 -6.52 -42.05 8.71
N THR A 445 -6.73 -40.75 8.50
CA THR A 445 -6.96 -39.76 9.58
C THR A 445 -8.07 -40.18 10.52
N ASP A 446 -9.26 -40.50 9.99
CA ASP A 446 -10.44 -40.83 10.80
C ASP A 446 -10.22 -42.10 11.65
N GLU A 447 -9.55 -43.10 11.07
CA GLU A 447 -9.25 -44.36 11.76
C GLU A 447 -8.22 -44.15 12.87
N MET A 448 -7.20 -43.33 12.63
CA MET A 448 -6.15 -43.03 13.61
C MET A 448 -6.67 -42.13 14.74
N ALA A 449 -7.49 -41.12 14.43
CA ALA A 449 -8.08 -40.23 15.42
C ALA A 449 -9.01 -40.98 16.41
N ALA A 450 -9.66 -42.05 15.97
CA ALA A 450 -10.50 -42.90 16.81
C ALA A 450 -9.71 -43.85 17.72
N ARG A 451 -8.45 -44.16 17.40
CA ARG A 451 -7.59 -45.06 18.17
C ARG A 451 -6.95 -44.33 19.35
N ASN A 452 -6.64 -45.08 20.41
CA ASN A 452 -5.88 -44.54 21.54
C ASN A 452 -4.38 -44.63 21.25
N GLY A 453 -3.90 -43.83 20.29
CA GLY A 453 -2.53 -43.84 19.77
C GLY A 453 -1.84 -42.47 19.77
N PRO A 454 -0.59 -42.38 19.27
CA PRO A 454 0.20 -41.15 19.18
C PRO A 454 -0.54 -39.95 18.59
N LEU A 455 -1.31 -40.12 17.52
CA LEU A 455 -2.07 -39.02 16.92
C LEU A 455 -3.07 -38.39 17.91
N LYS A 456 -3.78 -39.22 18.68
CA LYS A 456 -4.78 -38.74 19.65
C LYS A 456 -4.14 -37.94 20.78
N THR A 457 -2.93 -38.30 21.20
CA THR A 457 -2.17 -37.52 22.19
C THR A 457 -1.83 -36.13 21.63
N LEU A 458 -1.39 -36.04 20.38
CA LEU A 458 -1.07 -34.76 19.73
C LEU A 458 -2.30 -33.87 19.53
N LEU A 459 -3.47 -34.46 19.29
CA LEU A 459 -4.75 -33.74 19.18
C LEU A 459 -5.27 -33.20 20.52
N ALA A 460 -4.78 -33.71 21.65
CA ALA A 460 -5.21 -33.30 22.99
C ALA A 460 -4.36 -32.16 23.59
N THR A 461 -3.23 -31.85 22.96
CA THR A 461 -2.34 -30.70 23.22
C THR A 461 -2.71 -29.52 22.35
#